data_AF-A0A2N5VG96-F1
#
_entry.id   AF-A0A2N5VG96-F1
#
_cell.length_a   1.000
_cell.length_b   1.000
_cell.length_c   1.000
_cell.angle_alpha   90.00
_cell.angle_beta   90.00
_cell.angle_gamma   90.00
#
_symmetry.space_group_name_H-M   'P 1'
#
loop_
_entity.id
_entity.type
_entity.pdbx_description
1 polymer ?
#
loop_
_entity_poly.entity_id
_entity_poly.type
_entity_poly.pdbx_seq_one_letter_code
_entity_poly.pdbx_strand_id
1 'polypeptide(L)'
;MSFPSDKDEIFAYRSSLKATSAMRLYLPSNVLCRRLGIGALTLSKITSSVLILEKPGSDNKTNIGLSMKFEAKGQKVLGLTQKTESGWEYSADAVKLIEEYLKRFPEILDSLEMRGNDIMSAHEIFPEQTEARLAELKGWIKTKGVRDFERVGLETDSLDAATISGFETITASFSSQRTPHNVKQAVIRNVPRRAILKPSHVEEKLGSQSFELGDRVTMVSDRGTVPISAKGVVVGINDKLIDVVFDTAFIGGTTLSNRCESYRGVSIGGNTILNLTSPQYCQSITPPAPRQKAATGGDGSRGGVPASAPAGRGGRGAWLGNPAAGRGAPVQQPRIYHNNHYPATAAAAAGAAGRGGGGGGPHSMGAHAPSAGRGRPAAQGPVWRSGALRNERGAQRP
;
A
#
# COMPACT_ATOMS: atom_id res chain seq x y z
N MET A 1 -21.61 11.82 8.96
CA MET A 1 -21.84 13.17 9.54
C MET A 1 -20.56 13.98 9.38
N SER A 2 -20.62 15.16 8.79
CA SER A 2 -19.44 16.05 8.66
C SER A 2 -19.40 17.00 9.85
N PHE A 3 -18.30 17.01 10.61
CA PHE A 3 -18.13 17.97 11.69
C PHE A 3 -17.44 19.22 11.13
N PRO A 4 -17.70 20.42 11.68
CA PRO A 4 -16.98 21.63 11.29
C PRO A 4 -15.45 21.49 11.42
N SER A 5 -14.98 20.60 12.30
CA SER A 5 -13.56 20.27 12.52
C SER A 5 -12.93 19.40 11.44
N ASP A 6 -13.68 18.90 10.44
CA ASP A 6 -13.15 17.95 9.46
C ASP A 6 -11.95 18.54 8.68
N LYS A 7 -11.96 19.85 8.41
CA LYS A 7 -10.83 20.54 7.75
C LYS A 7 -9.60 20.65 8.66
N ASP A 8 -9.82 20.92 9.94
CA ASP A 8 -8.77 21.05 10.94
C ASP A 8 -8.11 19.69 11.21
N GLU A 9 -8.91 18.61 11.24
CA GLU A 9 -8.45 17.23 11.30
C GLU A 9 -7.54 16.89 10.10
N ILE A 10 -8.01 17.16 8.88
CA ILE A 10 -7.23 16.93 7.65
C ILE A 10 -5.90 17.69 7.71
N PHE A 11 -5.94 18.95 8.14
CA PHE A 11 -4.74 19.76 8.29
C PHE A 11 -3.78 19.18 9.33
N ALA A 12 -4.28 18.70 10.47
CA ALA A 12 -3.47 18.10 11.52
C ALA A 12 -2.76 16.82 11.05
N TYR A 13 -3.47 15.89 10.38
CA TYR A 13 -2.86 14.67 9.85
C TYR A 13 -1.76 14.98 8.82
N ARG A 14 -2.03 15.87 7.87
CA ARG A 14 -1.06 16.26 6.84
C ARG A 14 0.15 16.97 7.43
N SER A 15 -0.05 17.83 8.42
CA SER A 15 1.04 18.55 9.07
C SER A 15 1.94 17.60 9.86
N SER A 16 1.34 16.65 10.59
CA SER A 16 2.06 15.59 11.30
C SER A 16 2.88 14.72 10.33
N LEU A 17 2.27 14.27 9.23
CA LEU A 17 2.95 13.46 8.21
C LEU A 17 4.13 14.20 7.58
N LYS A 18 3.96 15.48 7.22
CA LYS A 18 5.03 16.32 6.66
C LYS A 18 6.17 16.52 7.65
N ALA A 19 5.87 16.76 8.92
CA ALA A 19 6.88 16.91 9.96
C ALA A 19 7.70 15.62 10.12
N THR A 20 7.03 14.46 10.18
CA THR A 20 7.70 13.16 10.29
C THR A 20 8.55 12.84 9.05
N SER A 21 8.02 13.07 7.85
CA SER A 21 8.76 12.84 6.60
C SER A 21 10.00 13.72 6.50
N ALA A 22 9.91 15.00 6.87
CA ALA A 22 11.05 15.92 6.86
C ALA A 22 12.16 15.52 7.83
N MET A 23 11.83 14.87 8.95
CA MET A 23 12.82 14.36 9.91
C MET A 23 13.48 13.05 9.47
N ARG A 24 12.86 12.29 8.57
CA ARG A 24 13.39 11.00 8.09
C ARG A 24 14.35 11.20 6.94
N LEU A 25 15.60 11.47 7.29
CA LEU A 25 16.70 11.46 6.35
C LEU A 25 17.15 10.01 6.10
N TYR A 26 17.16 9.63 4.83
CA TYR A 26 17.70 8.36 4.36
C TYR A 26 19.07 8.57 3.74
N LEU A 27 20.00 7.66 4.06
CA LEU A 27 21.36 7.67 3.55
C LEU A 27 21.52 6.60 2.47
N PRO A 28 21.98 6.97 1.26
CA PRO A 28 22.28 6.03 0.20
C PRO A 28 23.35 5.01 0.60
N SER A 29 23.19 3.77 0.14
CA SER A 29 24.11 2.65 0.43
C SER A 29 25.57 2.94 0.12
N ASN A 30 25.88 3.63 -0.99
CA ASN A 30 27.24 4.01 -1.38
C ASN A 30 27.90 4.99 -0.40
N VAL A 31 27.14 5.97 0.10
CA VAL A 31 27.59 6.93 1.11
C VAL A 31 27.81 6.21 2.44
N LEU A 32 26.89 5.32 2.82
CA LEU A 32 27.00 4.54 4.04
C LEU A 32 28.23 3.62 4.02
N CYS A 33 28.51 2.94 2.91
CA CYS A 33 29.71 2.11 2.75
C CYS A 33 31.00 2.92 2.99
N ARG A 34 31.11 4.11 2.39
CA ARG A 34 32.27 4.99 2.56
C ARG A 34 32.43 5.48 4.00
N ARG A 35 31.30 5.80 4.65
CA ARG A 35 31.29 6.23 6.06
C ARG A 35 31.74 5.13 7.01
N LEU A 36 31.30 3.89 6.77
CA LEU A 36 31.63 2.73 7.62
C LEU A 36 32.95 2.07 7.24
N GLY A 37 33.53 2.40 6.08
CA GLY A 37 34.76 1.77 5.58
C GLY A 37 34.56 0.31 5.15
N ILE A 38 33.35 -0.09 4.77
CA ILE A 38 33.02 -1.49 4.40
C ILE A 38 32.69 -1.64 2.92
N GLY A 39 32.91 -2.84 2.38
CA GLY A 39 32.51 -3.19 1.02
C GLY A 39 30.99 -3.15 0.80
N ALA A 40 30.55 -2.79 -0.41
CA ALA A 40 29.13 -2.77 -0.77
C ALA A 40 28.47 -4.16 -0.69
N LEU A 41 29.22 -5.22 -1.02
CA LEU A 41 28.77 -6.59 -0.86
C LEU A 41 28.56 -6.94 0.62
N THR A 42 29.47 -6.50 1.50
CA THR A 42 29.41 -6.71 2.95
C THR A 42 28.18 -6.03 3.53
N LEU A 43 27.97 -4.74 3.22
CA LEU A 43 26.75 -4.02 3.62
C LEU A 43 25.50 -4.76 3.10
N SER A 44 25.55 -5.26 1.87
CA SER A 44 24.44 -5.99 1.28
C SER A 44 24.11 -7.27 2.05
N LYS A 45 25.13 -8.07 2.39
CA LYS A 45 24.98 -9.32 3.14
C LYS A 45 24.47 -9.03 4.57
N ILE A 46 25.14 -8.18 5.35
CA ILE A 46 24.78 -7.93 6.76
C ILE A 46 23.36 -7.37 6.91
N THR A 47 22.90 -6.56 5.96
CA THR A 47 21.56 -5.96 6.01
C THR A 47 20.47 -6.89 5.46
N SER A 48 20.86 -7.98 4.80
CA SER A 48 19.97 -9.05 4.33
C SER A 48 19.88 -10.20 5.35
N SER A 49 19.32 -11.34 4.94
CA SER A 49 19.37 -12.57 5.73
C SER A 49 20.66 -13.32 5.43
N VAL A 50 21.43 -13.64 6.48
CA VAL A 50 22.68 -14.39 6.39
C VAL A 50 22.53 -15.65 7.23
N LEU A 51 22.47 -16.81 6.59
CA LEU A 51 22.33 -18.09 7.26
C LEU A 51 23.70 -18.73 7.44
N ILE A 52 23.99 -19.15 8.68
CA ILE A 52 25.22 -19.88 9.01
C ILE A 52 24.88 -21.23 9.66
N LEU A 53 25.76 -22.21 9.49
CA LEU A 53 25.65 -23.51 10.15
C LEU A 53 26.25 -23.41 11.56
N GLU A 54 25.50 -23.84 12.58
CA GLU A 54 26.00 -23.79 13.96
C GLU A 54 27.17 -24.74 14.20
N LYS A 55 27.11 -25.93 13.60
CA LYS A 55 28.16 -26.94 13.66
C LYS A 55 28.49 -27.43 12.24
N PRO A 56 29.77 -27.71 11.94
CA PRO A 56 30.16 -28.30 10.66
C PRO A 56 29.39 -29.59 10.41
N GLY A 57 28.77 -29.72 9.24
CA GLY A 57 27.97 -30.90 8.86
C GLY A 57 26.59 -31.04 9.53
N SER A 58 26.18 -30.09 10.38
CA SER A 58 24.79 -30.03 10.87
C SER A 58 23.88 -29.27 9.90
N ASP A 59 22.58 -29.59 9.87
CA ASP A 59 21.59 -28.81 9.11
C ASP A 59 20.95 -27.67 9.95
N ASN A 60 21.48 -27.43 11.15
CA ASN A 60 21.02 -26.37 12.03
C ASN A 60 21.53 -25.01 11.54
N LYS A 61 20.65 -24.28 10.86
CA LYS A 61 20.91 -22.95 10.30
C LYS A 61 20.41 -21.85 11.23
N THR A 62 21.26 -20.88 11.52
CA THR A 62 20.90 -19.66 12.25
C THR A 62 21.03 -18.44 11.33
N ASN A 63 20.03 -17.56 11.36
CA ASN A 63 20.13 -16.25 10.71
C ASN A 63 20.86 -15.26 11.62
N ILE A 64 22.00 -14.75 11.15
CA ILE A 64 22.81 -13.73 11.82
C ILE A 64 22.71 -12.35 11.17
N GLY A 65 22.01 -12.24 10.05
CA GLY A 65 21.82 -10.98 9.32
C GLY A 65 20.75 -10.10 9.95
N LEU A 66 20.92 -8.78 9.82
CA LEU A 66 19.99 -7.77 10.35
C LEU A 66 18.63 -7.76 9.64
N SER A 67 18.47 -8.48 8.51
CA SER A 67 17.16 -8.76 7.91
C SER A 67 16.31 -7.50 7.65
N MET A 68 16.97 -6.41 7.25
CA MET A 68 16.36 -5.10 6.96
C MET A 68 16.02 -4.93 5.48
N LYS A 69 16.56 -5.78 4.60
CA LYS A 69 16.24 -5.78 3.17
C LYS A 69 16.09 -7.19 2.61
N PHE A 70 15.18 -7.37 1.64
CA PHE A 70 14.93 -8.66 1.00
C PHE A 70 14.77 -8.49 -0.51
N GLU A 71 15.89 -8.35 -1.23
CA GLU A 71 15.93 -8.12 -2.69
C GLU A 71 15.17 -9.22 -3.45
N ALA A 72 15.44 -10.50 -3.15
CA ALA A 72 14.82 -11.64 -3.84
C ALA A 72 13.29 -11.72 -3.63
N LYS A 73 12.77 -11.13 -2.55
CA LYS A 73 11.33 -11.09 -2.26
C LYS A 73 10.67 -9.78 -2.64
N GLY A 74 11.46 -8.78 -3.07
CA GLY A 74 10.96 -7.43 -3.28
C GLY A 74 10.33 -6.83 -2.01
N GLN A 75 10.98 -6.99 -0.85
CA GLN A 75 10.49 -6.43 0.42
C GLN A 75 11.52 -5.52 1.10
N LYS A 76 11.01 -4.45 1.72
CA LYS A 76 11.72 -3.50 2.58
C LYS A 76 11.19 -3.60 4.01
N VAL A 77 11.92 -3.04 4.97
CA VAL A 77 11.46 -2.90 6.35
C VAL A 77 11.06 -1.46 6.63
N LEU A 78 9.81 -1.24 7.04
CA LEU A 78 9.28 0.10 7.27
C LEU A 78 10.10 0.86 8.32
N GLY A 79 10.35 2.14 8.06
CA GLY A 79 11.13 3.02 8.95
C GLY A 79 12.64 2.75 8.96
N LEU A 80 13.13 1.65 8.39
CA LEU A 80 14.56 1.31 8.36
C LEU A 80 15.18 1.41 6.97
N THR A 81 14.55 0.82 5.95
CA THR A 81 15.11 0.77 4.60
C THR A 81 14.10 1.19 3.56
N GLN A 82 14.62 1.77 2.48
CA GLN A 82 13.86 2.05 1.27
C GLN A 82 14.71 1.76 0.04
N LYS A 83 14.04 1.56 -1.10
CA LYS A 83 14.69 1.37 -2.39
C LYS A 83 14.23 2.47 -3.32
N THR A 84 15.18 3.24 -3.82
CA THR A 84 14.99 4.27 -4.84
C THR A 84 15.61 3.80 -6.16
N GLU A 85 15.47 4.58 -7.22
CA GLU A 85 16.13 4.31 -8.51
C GLU A 85 17.66 4.21 -8.36
N SER A 86 18.24 4.96 -7.41
CA SER A 86 19.66 4.93 -7.09
C SER A 86 20.10 3.72 -6.26
N GLY A 87 19.16 2.90 -5.79
CA GLY A 87 19.44 1.69 -5.02
C GLY A 87 18.88 1.74 -3.60
N TRP A 88 19.51 1.00 -2.69
CA TRP A 88 19.07 0.90 -1.30
C TRP A 88 19.53 2.10 -0.46
N GLU A 89 18.63 2.59 0.38
CA GLU A 89 18.86 3.66 1.33
C GLU A 89 18.43 3.25 2.74
N TYR A 90 19.09 3.82 3.74
CA TYR A 90 18.98 3.43 5.14
C TYR A 90 18.64 4.64 6.01
N SER A 91 17.66 4.50 6.89
CA SER A 91 17.31 5.55 7.85
C SER A 91 18.40 5.72 8.92
N ALA A 92 18.34 6.83 9.65
CA ALA A 92 19.27 7.06 10.76
C ALA A 92 19.28 5.92 11.80
N ASP A 93 18.12 5.30 12.07
CA ASP A 93 18.03 4.21 13.04
C ASP A 93 18.59 2.90 12.49
N ALA A 94 18.42 2.62 11.20
CA ALA A 94 19.10 1.51 10.54
C ALA A 94 20.62 1.68 10.57
N VAL A 95 21.12 2.90 10.33
CA VAL A 95 22.55 3.21 10.39
C VAL A 95 23.11 2.98 11.79
N LYS A 96 22.45 3.45 12.84
CA LYS A 96 22.85 3.19 14.23
C LYS A 96 22.89 1.68 14.53
N LEU A 97 21.89 0.94 14.06
CA LEU A 97 21.84 -0.51 14.27
C LEU A 97 22.99 -1.23 13.56
N ILE A 98 23.34 -0.81 12.34
CA ILE A 98 24.49 -1.33 11.61
C ILE A 98 25.79 -0.98 12.34
N GLU A 99 25.99 0.28 12.75
CA GLU A 99 27.17 0.72 13.50
C GLU A 99 27.36 -0.09 14.80
N GLU A 100 26.28 -0.33 15.56
CA GLU A 100 26.34 -1.14 16.78
C GLU A 100 26.65 -2.61 16.49
N TYR A 101 26.07 -3.19 15.43
CA TYR A 101 26.34 -4.56 15.01
C TYR A 101 27.82 -4.74 14.65
N LEU A 102 28.37 -3.84 13.84
CA LEU A 102 29.76 -3.88 13.40
C LEU A 102 30.74 -3.66 14.56
N LYS A 103 30.41 -2.77 15.50
CA LYS A 103 31.25 -2.52 16.68
C LYS A 103 31.30 -3.72 17.62
N ARG A 104 30.20 -4.47 17.74
CA ARG A 104 30.07 -5.59 18.69
C ARG A 104 30.55 -6.93 18.12
N PHE A 105 30.44 -7.11 16.81
CA PHE A 105 30.79 -8.36 16.12
C PHE A 105 31.68 -8.08 14.90
N PRO A 106 32.89 -7.50 15.09
CA PRO A 106 33.80 -7.19 14.00
C PRO A 106 34.25 -8.43 13.21
N GLU A 107 34.29 -9.60 13.85
CA GLU A 107 34.73 -10.87 13.23
C GLU A 107 33.87 -11.24 12.02
N ILE A 108 32.60 -10.84 12.03
CA ILE A 108 31.66 -11.09 10.94
C ILE A 108 32.05 -10.31 9.68
N LEU A 109 32.66 -9.12 9.82
CA LEU A 109 33.10 -8.34 8.66
C LEU A 109 34.17 -9.08 7.88
N ASP A 110 35.22 -9.52 8.58
CA ASP A 110 36.37 -10.18 7.98
C ASP A 110 35.93 -11.42 7.22
N SER A 111 35.06 -12.23 7.83
CA SER A 111 34.57 -13.46 7.20
C SER A 111 33.64 -13.21 6.01
N LEU A 112 32.87 -12.11 6.00
CA LEU A 112 31.96 -11.78 4.89
C LEU A 112 32.67 -11.15 3.68
N GLU A 113 33.81 -10.51 3.90
CA GLU A 113 34.66 -9.95 2.86
C GLU A 113 35.46 -11.03 2.12
N MET A 114 35.77 -12.13 2.80
CA MET A 114 36.34 -13.30 2.14
C MET A 114 35.35 -13.87 1.11
N ARG A 115 35.79 -13.96 -0.15
CA ARG A 115 35.04 -14.66 -1.21
C ARG A 115 35.02 -16.16 -0.89
N GLY A 116 33.87 -16.67 -0.47
CA GLY A 116 33.66 -18.07 -0.11
C GLY A 116 32.25 -18.57 -0.40
N ASN A 117 31.97 -19.80 0.03
CA ASN A 117 30.69 -20.47 -0.13
C ASN A 117 29.51 -19.64 0.42
N ASP A 118 28.32 -19.85 -0.16
CA ASP A 118 27.10 -19.10 0.18
C ASP A 118 26.60 -19.38 1.60
N ILE A 119 27.02 -20.51 2.20
CA ILE A 119 26.70 -20.89 3.58
C ILE A 119 28.02 -21.11 4.33
N MET A 120 28.24 -20.27 5.34
CA MET A 120 29.41 -20.31 6.19
C MET A 120 29.13 -21.08 7.48
N SER A 121 30.17 -21.68 8.05
CA SER A 121 30.09 -22.33 9.37
C SER A 121 30.36 -21.32 10.48
N ALA A 122 29.72 -21.45 11.64
CA ALA A 122 29.98 -20.58 12.80
C ALA A 122 31.46 -20.60 13.23
N HIS A 123 32.14 -21.75 13.07
CA HIS A 123 33.56 -21.92 13.35
C HIS A 123 34.46 -21.14 12.37
N GLU A 124 34.01 -20.88 11.13
CA GLU A 124 34.75 -20.07 10.15
C GLU A 124 34.70 -18.57 10.52
N ILE A 125 33.67 -18.16 11.26
CA ILE A 125 33.46 -16.77 11.68
C ILE A 125 34.08 -16.51 13.05
N PHE A 126 33.85 -17.43 13.99
CA PHE A 126 34.32 -17.34 15.37
C PHE A 126 35.30 -18.49 15.63
N PRO A 127 36.58 -18.34 15.28
CA PRO A 127 37.59 -19.38 15.49
C PRO A 127 37.84 -19.65 16.98
N GLU A 128 37.68 -18.63 17.83
CA GLU A 128 37.76 -18.75 19.27
C GLU A 128 36.37 -18.61 19.90
N GLN A 129 36.04 -19.49 20.86
CA GLN A 129 34.79 -19.43 21.65
C GLN A 129 33.51 -19.39 20.81
N THR A 130 33.43 -20.20 19.75
CA THR A 130 32.35 -20.21 18.76
C THR A 130 30.95 -20.23 19.37
N GLU A 131 30.69 -21.16 20.29
CA GLU A 131 29.34 -21.33 20.88
C GLU A 131 28.94 -20.12 21.75
N ALA A 132 29.89 -19.55 22.50
CA ALA A 132 29.64 -18.40 23.37
C ALA A 132 29.37 -17.11 22.57
N ARG A 133 30.20 -16.81 21.57
CA ARG A 133 30.01 -15.63 20.70
C ARG A 133 28.74 -15.74 19.85
N LEU A 134 28.42 -16.94 19.36
CA LEU A 134 27.17 -17.18 18.65
C LEU A 134 25.94 -16.98 19.55
N ALA A 135 25.99 -17.45 20.81
CA ALA A 135 24.92 -17.23 21.77
C ALA A 135 24.74 -15.74 22.10
N GLU A 136 25.84 -15.00 22.26
CA GLU A 136 25.81 -13.55 22.45
C GLU A 136 25.16 -12.83 21.27
N LEU A 137 25.56 -13.17 20.04
CA LEU A 137 25.00 -12.62 18.81
C LEU A 137 23.50 -12.87 18.68
N LYS A 138 23.07 -14.11 18.90
CA LYS A 138 21.65 -14.49 18.92
C LYS A 138 20.87 -13.71 19.98
N GLY A 139 21.45 -13.57 21.18
CA GLY A 139 20.88 -12.80 22.28
C GLY A 139 20.69 -11.33 21.89
N TRP A 140 21.73 -10.70 21.35
CA TRP A 140 21.69 -9.30 20.93
C TRP A 140 20.67 -9.05 19.80
N ILE A 141 20.65 -9.90 18.75
CA ILE A 141 19.67 -9.81 17.66
C ILE A 141 18.24 -9.91 18.21
N LYS A 142 18.00 -10.80 19.18
CA LYS A 142 16.70 -10.95 19.84
C LYS A 142 16.36 -9.71 20.67
N THR A 143 17.30 -9.16 21.44
CA THR A 143 17.10 -7.93 22.22
C THR A 143 16.77 -6.73 21.36
N LYS A 144 17.35 -6.64 20.15
CA LYS A 144 17.05 -5.57 19.19
C LYS A 144 15.75 -5.75 18.42
N GLY A 145 15.04 -6.86 18.59
CA GLY A 145 13.76 -7.09 17.93
C GLY A 145 13.85 -7.23 16.41
N VAL A 146 15.00 -7.64 15.87
CA VAL A 146 15.22 -7.76 14.41
C VAL A 146 14.21 -8.68 13.72
N ARG A 147 13.68 -9.66 14.46
CA ARG A 147 12.66 -10.59 13.97
C ARG A 147 11.26 -9.97 13.92
N ASP A 148 11.03 -8.92 14.68
CA ASP A 148 9.74 -8.24 14.84
C ASP A 148 9.59 -7.07 13.86
N PHE A 149 10.62 -6.81 13.05
CA PHE A 149 10.59 -5.82 11.99
C PHE A 149 9.49 -6.10 10.97
N GLU A 150 8.72 -5.05 10.68
CA GLU A 150 7.63 -5.12 9.73
C GLU A 150 8.14 -5.06 8.29
N ARG A 151 7.84 -6.13 7.55
CA ARG A 151 8.28 -6.29 6.16
C ARG A 151 7.12 -5.97 5.24
N VAL A 152 7.39 -5.09 4.29
CA VAL A 152 6.40 -4.57 3.35
C VAL A 152 6.97 -4.62 1.92
N GLY A 153 6.10 -4.74 0.92
CA GLY A 153 6.51 -4.72 -0.48
C GLY A 153 7.27 -3.44 -0.85
N LEU A 154 8.14 -3.50 -1.85
CA LEU A 154 8.88 -2.33 -2.31
C LEU A 154 7.96 -1.20 -2.78
N GLU A 155 6.94 -1.54 -3.55
CA GLU A 155 5.95 -0.63 -4.13
C GLU A 155 4.84 -0.23 -3.16
N THR A 156 4.73 -0.93 -2.02
CA THR A 156 3.74 -0.57 -1.00
C THR A 156 4.23 0.65 -0.24
N ASP A 157 3.35 1.65 -0.18
CA ASP A 157 3.50 2.82 0.68
C ASP A 157 2.77 2.56 1.98
N SER A 158 3.47 2.61 3.11
CA SER A 158 2.90 2.30 4.41
C SER A 158 3.58 3.07 5.52
N LEU A 159 2.79 3.51 6.49
CA LEU A 159 3.26 4.20 7.68
C LEU A 159 3.68 3.19 8.75
N ASP A 160 4.73 3.56 9.47
CA ASP A 160 5.23 2.86 10.63
C ASP A 160 4.32 3.06 11.86
N ALA A 161 4.43 2.14 12.82
CA ALA A 161 3.63 2.15 14.04
C ALA A 161 3.74 3.46 14.84
N ALA A 162 4.91 4.11 14.88
CA ALA A 162 5.08 5.34 15.65
C ALA A 162 4.28 6.51 15.03
N THR A 163 4.27 6.64 13.70
CA THR A 163 3.45 7.63 13.00
C THR A 163 1.96 7.35 13.18
N ILE A 164 1.55 6.09 13.10
CA ILE A 164 0.15 5.67 13.28
C ILE A 164 -0.34 5.99 14.69
N SER A 165 0.47 5.74 15.72
CA SER A 165 0.16 6.12 17.10
C SER A 165 0.00 7.65 17.26
N GLY A 166 0.81 8.43 16.54
CA GLY A 166 0.63 9.87 16.43
C GLY A 166 -0.74 10.25 15.84
N PHE A 167 -1.19 9.56 14.80
CA PHE A 167 -2.52 9.76 14.22
C PHE A 167 -3.65 9.36 15.18
N GLU A 168 -3.49 8.29 15.95
CA GLU A 168 -4.46 7.90 16.98
C GLU A 168 -4.58 8.96 18.06
N THR A 169 -3.46 9.56 18.48
CA THR A 169 -3.44 10.67 19.45
C THR A 169 -4.17 11.90 18.91
N ILE A 170 -3.92 12.28 17.64
CA ILE A 170 -4.65 13.35 16.95
C ILE A 170 -6.15 13.02 16.95
N THR A 171 -6.51 11.80 16.58
CA THR A 171 -7.90 11.33 16.50
C THR A 171 -8.60 11.38 17.86
N ALA A 172 -7.92 10.97 18.93
CA ALA A 172 -8.43 11.02 20.30
C ALA A 172 -8.71 12.47 20.74
N SER A 173 -7.81 13.41 20.40
CA SER A 173 -7.99 14.82 20.73
C SER A 173 -9.24 15.41 20.06
N PHE A 174 -9.46 15.14 18.77
CA PHE A 174 -10.65 15.61 18.06
C PHE A 174 -11.93 14.87 18.48
N SER A 175 -11.84 13.57 18.76
CA SER A 175 -12.98 12.78 19.23
C SER A 175 -13.51 13.29 20.57
N SER A 176 -12.64 13.75 21.46
CA SER A 176 -13.04 14.34 22.75
C SER A 176 -13.80 15.66 22.61
N GLN A 177 -13.56 16.41 21.52
CA GLN A 177 -14.21 17.69 21.23
C GLN A 177 -15.52 17.53 20.45
N ARG A 178 -15.76 16.36 19.85
CA ARG A 178 -16.98 16.10 19.08
C ARG A 178 -18.18 15.93 20.00
N THR A 179 -19.01 16.97 20.09
CA THR A 179 -20.32 16.88 20.72
C THR A 179 -21.42 16.73 19.67
N PRO A 180 -22.44 15.87 19.91
CA PRO A 180 -23.55 15.68 18.96
C PRO A 180 -24.37 16.96 18.73
N HIS A 181 -24.30 17.91 19.67
CA HIS A 181 -25.01 19.18 19.61
C HIS A 181 -24.48 20.14 18.52
N ASN A 182 -23.25 19.94 18.03
CA ASN A 182 -22.62 20.79 17.02
C ASN A 182 -22.83 20.29 15.58
N VAL A 183 -23.60 19.21 15.38
CA VAL A 183 -23.89 18.68 14.04
C VAL A 183 -25.02 19.51 13.42
N LYS A 184 -24.67 20.38 12.45
CA LYS A 184 -25.65 21.14 11.67
C LYS A 184 -26.46 20.19 10.78
N GLN A 185 -27.75 20.09 11.05
CA GLN A 185 -28.70 19.45 10.13
C GLN A 185 -29.17 20.49 9.10
N ALA A 186 -29.03 20.18 7.81
CA ALA A 186 -29.48 21.04 6.73
C ALA A 186 -30.42 20.26 5.81
N VAL A 187 -31.60 20.82 5.54
CA VAL A 187 -32.54 20.26 4.55
C VAL A 187 -32.24 20.89 3.21
N ILE A 188 -31.63 20.11 2.31
CA ILE A 188 -31.30 20.56 0.95
C ILE A 188 -32.37 20.03 0.00
N ARG A 189 -33.09 20.92 -0.69
CA ARG A 189 -34.13 20.57 -1.67
C ARG A 189 -33.53 20.58 -3.08
N ASN A 190 -34.16 19.84 -4.01
CA ASN A 190 -33.80 19.78 -5.43
C ASN A 190 -32.36 19.29 -5.72
N VAL A 191 -31.85 18.33 -4.93
CA VAL A 191 -30.53 17.73 -5.15
C VAL A 191 -30.56 16.87 -6.43
N PRO A 192 -29.72 17.13 -7.44
CA PRO A 192 -29.64 16.29 -8.63
C PRO A 192 -29.28 14.84 -8.28
N ARG A 193 -29.93 13.84 -8.91
CA ARG A 193 -29.64 12.41 -8.64
C ARG A 193 -28.17 12.04 -8.81
N ARG A 194 -27.49 12.70 -9.76
CA ARG A 194 -26.06 12.51 -10.04
C ARG A 194 -25.14 12.98 -8.90
N ALA A 195 -25.62 13.84 -8.00
CA ALA A 195 -24.89 14.33 -6.83
C ALA A 195 -25.12 13.43 -5.59
N ILE A 196 -25.93 12.37 -5.71
CA ILE A 196 -26.24 11.44 -4.63
C ILE A 196 -25.63 10.08 -4.99
N LEU A 197 -24.87 9.52 -4.05
CA LEU A 197 -24.31 8.19 -4.15
C LEU A 197 -25.13 7.24 -3.28
N LYS A 198 -25.69 6.19 -3.89
CA LYS A 198 -26.38 5.12 -3.16
C LYS A 198 -25.32 4.12 -2.66
N PRO A 199 -25.29 3.80 -1.35
CA PRO A 199 -24.33 2.85 -0.76
C PRO A 199 -24.21 1.53 -1.53
N SER A 200 -25.32 0.98 -1.99
CA SER A 200 -25.34 -0.30 -2.72
C SER A 200 -24.67 -0.29 -4.10
N HIS A 201 -24.36 0.88 -4.68
CA HIS A 201 -23.71 1.02 -6.00
C HIS A 201 -22.32 1.65 -5.91
N VAL A 202 -21.76 1.71 -4.70
CA VAL A 202 -20.49 2.37 -4.42
C VAL A 202 -19.34 1.66 -5.15
N GLU A 203 -19.30 0.34 -5.08
CA GLU A 203 -18.21 -0.47 -5.64
C GLU A 203 -18.02 -0.30 -7.15
N GLU A 204 -19.12 -0.10 -7.91
CA GLU A 204 -19.05 0.13 -9.36
C GLU A 204 -18.74 1.58 -9.72
N LYS A 205 -19.03 2.54 -8.82
CA LYS A 205 -18.87 3.97 -9.08
C LYS A 205 -17.55 4.56 -8.61
N LEU A 206 -16.94 3.99 -7.57
CA LEU A 206 -15.76 4.53 -6.89
C LEU A 206 -14.44 3.86 -7.33
N GLY A 207 -14.42 3.20 -8.50
CA GLY A 207 -13.28 2.38 -8.95
C GLY A 207 -12.00 3.16 -9.29
N SER A 208 -12.07 4.47 -9.55
CA SER A 208 -10.92 5.28 -9.98
C SER A 208 -10.61 6.43 -9.03
N GLN A 209 -10.60 6.17 -7.72
CA GLN A 209 -10.16 7.15 -6.71
C GLN A 209 -8.66 7.06 -6.48
N SER A 210 -7.98 8.21 -6.41
CA SER A 210 -6.63 8.31 -5.86
C SER A 210 -6.65 8.50 -4.35
N PHE A 211 -5.62 7.96 -3.69
CA PHE A 211 -5.42 8.05 -2.26
C PHE A 211 -3.95 8.33 -1.98
N GLU A 212 -3.70 9.11 -0.93
CA GLU A 212 -2.37 9.38 -0.38
C GLU A 212 -2.33 8.99 1.10
N LEU A 213 -1.12 8.70 1.61
CA LEU A 213 -0.94 8.44 3.04
C LEU A 213 -1.36 9.67 3.87
N GLY A 214 -2.12 9.43 4.94
CA GLY A 214 -2.69 10.49 5.77
C GLY A 214 -4.00 11.08 5.24
N ASP A 215 -4.53 10.60 4.09
CA ASP A 215 -5.84 11.03 3.62
C ASP A 215 -6.95 10.57 4.58
N ARG A 216 -7.84 11.51 4.88
CA ARG A 216 -9.10 11.28 5.57
C ARG A 216 -10.10 10.59 4.65
N VAL A 217 -10.67 9.48 5.10
CA VAL A 217 -11.64 8.68 4.34
C VAL A 217 -12.88 8.36 5.16
N THR A 218 -13.96 8.01 4.48
CA THR A 218 -15.17 7.48 5.11
C THR A 218 -15.65 6.22 4.40
N MET A 219 -16.14 5.25 5.17
CA MET A 219 -16.81 4.07 4.64
C MET A 219 -18.15 4.47 4.04
N VAL A 220 -18.42 4.05 2.80
CA VAL A 220 -19.68 4.36 2.10
C VAL A 220 -20.42 3.11 1.66
N SER A 221 -19.71 2.00 1.39
CA SER A 221 -20.37 0.73 1.09
C SER A 221 -21.22 0.28 2.27
N ASP A 222 -22.41 -0.26 1.97
CA ASP A 222 -23.30 -0.89 2.94
C ASP A 222 -22.95 -2.37 3.16
N ARG A 223 -21.95 -2.88 2.45
CA ARG A 223 -21.44 -4.24 2.57
C ARG A 223 -20.10 -4.25 3.31
N GLY A 224 -19.85 -5.35 4.02
CA GLY A 224 -18.59 -5.61 4.70
C GLY A 224 -18.70 -5.51 6.22
N THR A 225 -17.53 -5.51 6.88
CA THR A 225 -17.41 -5.55 8.35
C THR A 225 -17.35 -4.17 8.99
N VAL A 226 -17.02 -3.14 8.20
CA VAL A 226 -16.86 -1.77 8.65
C VAL A 226 -18.22 -1.07 8.67
N PRO A 227 -18.60 -0.40 9.77
CA PRO A 227 -19.84 0.36 9.83
C PRO A 227 -19.91 1.45 8.76
N ILE A 228 -21.08 1.61 8.13
CA ILE A 228 -21.31 2.69 7.16
C ILE A 228 -21.08 4.06 7.82
N SER A 229 -20.51 5.00 7.08
CA SER A 229 -20.12 6.34 7.57
C SER A 229 -19.06 6.37 8.66
N ALA A 230 -18.41 5.23 8.98
CA ALA A 230 -17.22 5.23 9.82
C ALA A 230 -16.10 6.01 9.11
N LYS A 231 -15.45 6.91 9.86
CA LYS A 231 -14.32 7.71 9.37
C LYS A 231 -13.00 7.08 9.78
N GLY A 232 -11.99 7.23 8.94
CA GLY A 232 -10.64 6.74 9.20
C GLY A 232 -9.59 7.55 8.46
N VAL A 233 -8.34 7.15 8.63
CA VAL A 233 -7.17 7.72 7.96
C VAL A 233 -6.43 6.62 7.20
N VAL A 234 -6.01 6.92 5.98
CA VAL A 234 -5.20 6.02 5.15
C VAL A 234 -3.80 5.91 5.75
N VAL A 235 -3.39 4.70 6.12
CA VAL A 235 -2.06 4.42 6.69
C VAL A 235 -1.21 3.52 5.81
N GLY A 236 -1.80 2.89 4.79
CA GLY A 236 -1.07 2.08 3.83
C GLY A 236 -1.83 1.96 2.50
N ILE A 237 -1.08 1.89 1.41
CA ILE A 237 -1.57 1.80 0.05
C ILE A 237 -0.83 0.62 -0.60
N ASN A 238 -1.60 -0.42 -0.91
CA ASN A 238 -1.16 -1.56 -1.71
C ASN A 238 -1.86 -1.50 -3.07
N ASP A 239 -1.35 -2.24 -4.06
CA ASP A 239 -1.92 -2.31 -5.43
C ASP A 239 -3.43 -2.60 -5.48
N LYS A 240 -3.96 -3.32 -4.50
CA LYS A 240 -5.37 -3.78 -4.46
C LYS A 240 -6.16 -3.27 -3.27
N LEU A 241 -5.49 -2.94 -2.17
CA LEU A 241 -6.11 -2.70 -0.87
C LEU A 241 -5.49 -1.48 -0.21
N ILE A 242 -6.31 -0.77 0.55
CA ILE A 242 -5.93 0.40 1.32
C ILE A 242 -6.07 0.03 2.79
N ASP A 243 -4.99 0.20 3.53
CA ASP A 243 -4.99 0.04 4.97
C ASP A 243 -5.49 1.33 5.60
N VAL A 244 -6.57 1.22 6.36
CA VAL A 244 -7.23 2.35 7.01
C VAL A 244 -7.33 2.10 8.51
N VAL A 245 -6.96 3.09 9.31
CA VAL A 245 -7.20 3.11 10.75
C VAL A 245 -8.43 3.97 11.02
N PHE A 246 -9.45 3.36 11.62
CA PHE A 246 -10.73 4.01 11.90
C PHE A 246 -10.73 4.77 13.24
N ASP A 247 -11.54 5.82 13.30
CA ASP A 247 -11.70 6.69 14.48
C ASP A 247 -12.25 5.97 15.70
N THR A 248 -13.01 4.91 15.48
CA THR A 248 -13.75 4.20 16.52
C THR A 248 -13.51 2.72 16.33
N ALA A 249 -13.25 2.02 17.44
CA ALA A 249 -13.09 0.58 17.43
C ALA A 249 -14.39 -0.12 17.00
N PHE A 250 -14.26 -1.19 16.21
CA PHE A 250 -15.38 -1.99 15.72
C PHE A 250 -15.02 -3.47 15.67
N ILE A 251 -16.03 -4.34 15.74
CA ILE A 251 -15.85 -5.80 15.90
C ILE A 251 -14.98 -6.42 14.79
N GLY A 252 -15.08 -5.91 13.56
CA GLY A 252 -14.30 -6.38 12.41
C GLY A 252 -12.90 -5.78 12.28
N GLY A 253 -12.47 -4.94 13.21
CA GLY A 253 -11.17 -4.29 13.16
C GLY A 253 -10.04 -5.21 13.62
N THR A 254 -8.84 -4.94 13.12
CA THR A 254 -7.59 -5.66 13.40
C THR A 254 -6.52 -4.67 13.87
N THR A 255 -5.31 -5.15 14.18
CA THR A 255 -4.16 -4.31 14.57
C THR A 255 -3.22 -3.98 13.41
N LEU A 256 -3.55 -4.35 12.16
CA LEU A 256 -2.68 -4.18 10.98
C LEU A 256 -1.22 -4.60 11.21
N SER A 257 -1.02 -5.82 11.75
CA SER A 257 0.29 -6.33 12.16
C SER A 257 0.89 -5.59 13.37
N ASN A 258 0.07 -5.26 14.37
CA ASN A 258 0.44 -4.52 15.59
C ASN A 258 0.95 -3.09 15.34
N ARG A 259 0.48 -2.45 14.27
CA ARG A 259 0.76 -1.05 13.95
C ARG A 259 -0.23 -0.06 14.58
N CYS A 260 -1.45 -0.50 14.83
CA CYS A 260 -2.51 0.33 15.43
C CYS A 260 -3.16 -0.38 16.62
N GLU A 261 -3.95 0.37 17.38
CA GLU A 261 -4.78 -0.15 18.45
C GLU A 261 -5.71 -1.28 17.95
N SER A 262 -5.97 -2.25 18.82
CA SER A 262 -6.89 -3.35 18.54
C SER A 262 -8.26 -2.84 18.09
N TYR A 263 -8.87 -3.55 17.14
CA TYR A 263 -10.20 -3.27 16.62
C TYR A 263 -10.34 -1.95 15.83
N ARG A 264 -9.26 -1.32 15.37
CA ARG A 264 -9.33 -0.08 14.56
C ARG A 264 -8.89 -0.21 13.11
N GLY A 265 -7.93 -1.08 12.81
CA GLY A 265 -7.31 -1.16 11.49
C GLY A 265 -7.93 -2.21 10.57
N VAL A 266 -8.06 -1.92 9.29
CA VAL A 266 -8.52 -2.91 8.30
C VAL A 266 -8.00 -2.58 6.90
N SER A 267 -7.72 -3.61 6.11
CA SER A 267 -7.38 -3.50 4.70
C SER A 267 -8.64 -3.66 3.85
N ILE A 268 -9.01 -2.64 3.09
CA ILE A 268 -10.25 -2.58 2.31
C ILE A 268 -10.02 -2.09 0.88
N GLY A 269 -10.92 -2.43 -0.04
CA GLY A 269 -10.86 -1.95 -1.42
C GLY A 269 -11.11 -0.44 -1.49
N GLY A 270 -10.32 0.28 -2.30
CA GLY A 270 -10.50 1.73 -2.49
C GLY A 270 -11.86 2.12 -3.07
N ASN A 271 -12.59 1.17 -3.65
CA ASN A 271 -13.94 1.35 -4.17
C ASN A 271 -15.04 1.27 -3.09
N THR A 272 -14.73 1.00 -1.82
CA THR A 272 -15.72 0.94 -0.72
C THR A 272 -15.74 2.21 0.15
N ILE A 273 -14.67 3.01 0.04
CA ILE A 273 -14.44 4.23 0.81
C ILE A 273 -14.45 5.46 -0.09
N LEU A 274 -14.72 6.63 0.48
CA LEU A 274 -14.64 7.92 -0.19
C LEU A 274 -13.52 8.76 0.41
N ASN A 275 -12.68 9.33 -0.46
CA ASN A 275 -11.65 10.29 -0.05
C ASN A 275 -12.29 11.64 0.31
N LEU A 276 -12.17 12.06 1.57
CA LEU A 276 -12.67 13.34 2.08
C LEU A 276 -11.61 14.46 1.99
N THR A 277 -10.35 14.09 1.85
CA THR A 277 -9.22 15.02 1.84
C THR A 277 -8.98 15.62 0.47
N SER A 278 -9.05 14.78 -0.55
CA SER A 278 -8.98 15.16 -1.96
C SER A 278 -10.27 14.72 -2.65
N PRO A 279 -11.37 15.50 -2.54
CA PRO A 279 -12.68 15.09 -3.04
C PRO A 279 -12.73 15.01 -4.56
N GLN A 280 -12.88 13.81 -5.10
CA GLN A 280 -12.84 13.54 -6.55
C GLN A 280 -14.23 13.40 -7.20
N TYR A 281 -15.27 13.20 -6.40
CA TYR A 281 -16.65 12.93 -6.86
C TYR A 281 -17.62 14.08 -6.51
N CYS A 282 -17.10 15.30 -6.33
CA CYS A 282 -17.90 16.47 -6.02
C CYS A 282 -18.59 17.05 -7.27
N GLN A 283 -19.86 17.42 -7.13
CA GLN A 283 -20.60 18.15 -8.16
C GLN A 283 -21.12 19.46 -7.59
N SER A 284 -20.99 20.54 -8.35
CA SER A 284 -21.61 21.82 -8.00
C SER A 284 -23.14 21.69 -8.10
N ILE A 285 -23.81 22.02 -7.00
CA ILE A 285 -25.27 22.11 -6.89
C ILE A 285 -25.73 23.54 -7.27
N THR A 286 -24.80 24.50 -7.37
CA THR A 286 -25.10 25.87 -7.79
C THR A 286 -25.37 25.87 -9.29
N PRO A 287 -26.53 26.39 -9.76
CA PRO A 287 -26.78 26.54 -11.17
C PRO A 287 -25.68 27.42 -11.79
N PRO A 288 -25.18 27.11 -13.00
CA PRO A 288 -24.23 27.98 -13.67
C PRO A 288 -24.86 29.37 -13.81
N ALA A 289 -24.11 30.42 -13.43
CA ALA A 289 -24.54 31.79 -13.62
C ALA A 289 -25.02 31.96 -15.08
N PRO A 290 -26.14 32.68 -15.32
CA PRO A 290 -26.63 32.86 -16.68
C PRO A 290 -25.50 33.45 -17.51
N ARG A 291 -25.03 32.70 -18.51
CA ARG A 291 -24.14 33.22 -19.54
C ARG A 291 -24.88 34.40 -20.15
N GLN A 292 -24.48 35.62 -19.82
CA GLN A 292 -24.91 36.80 -20.54
C GLN A 292 -24.56 36.52 -22.00
N LYS A 293 -25.59 36.37 -22.85
CA LYS A 293 -25.39 36.31 -24.28
C LYS A 293 -24.66 37.60 -24.61
N ALA A 294 -23.39 37.49 -25.02
CA ALA A 294 -22.64 38.63 -25.52
C ALA A 294 -23.52 39.29 -26.59
N ALA A 295 -23.86 40.55 -26.37
CA ALA A 295 -24.53 41.35 -27.37
C ALA A 295 -23.67 41.29 -28.64
N THR A 296 -24.22 40.73 -29.70
CA THR A 296 -23.67 40.88 -31.05
C THR A 296 -23.74 42.35 -31.41
N GLY A 297 -22.70 43.10 -31.06
CA GLY A 297 -22.46 44.44 -31.59
C GLY A 297 -22.18 44.32 -33.07
N GLY A 298 -23.14 44.74 -33.88
CA GLY A 298 -22.91 45.00 -35.29
C GLY A 298 -21.98 46.20 -35.42
N ASP A 299 -20.76 45.97 -35.87
CA ASP A 299 -19.87 47.02 -36.34
C ASP A 299 -19.99 47.09 -37.87
N GLY A 300 -20.56 48.20 -38.33
CA GLY A 300 -20.69 48.54 -39.73
C GLY A 300 -19.49 49.36 -40.16
N SER A 301 -18.62 48.79 -40.99
CA SER A 301 -17.76 49.56 -41.87
C SER A 301 -17.17 48.69 -42.97
N ARG A 302 -17.73 48.75 -44.18
CA ARG A 302 -16.97 48.59 -45.42
C ARG A 302 -17.52 49.51 -46.50
N GLY A 303 -16.67 50.45 -46.91
CA GLY A 303 -16.83 51.30 -48.09
C GLY A 303 -16.93 50.49 -49.38
N GLY A 304 -17.53 51.11 -50.39
CA GLY A 304 -18.11 50.45 -51.55
C GLY A 304 -17.26 50.37 -52.80
N VAL A 305 -17.89 49.83 -53.85
CA VAL A 305 -17.65 50.10 -55.28
C VAL A 305 -18.90 49.65 -56.07
N PRO A 306 -19.24 50.26 -57.22
CA PRO A 306 -20.63 50.36 -57.69
C PRO A 306 -20.99 49.47 -58.90
N ALA A 307 -22.31 49.34 -59.08
CA ALA A 307 -23.11 49.23 -60.31
C ALA A 307 -22.89 48.06 -61.32
N SER A 308 -23.87 47.17 -61.40
CA SER A 308 -24.67 46.91 -62.62
C SER A 308 -25.80 45.88 -62.36
N ALA A 309 -27.05 46.26 -62.64
CA ALA A 309 -28.23 45.40 -62.73
C ALA A 309 -28.27 44.70 -64.14
N PRO A 310 -29.19 43.75 -64.47
CA PRO A 310 -30.48 43.51 -63.83
C PRO A 310 -30.99 42.04 -63.69
N ALA A 311 -32.05 41.95 -62.89
CA ALA A 311 -33.25 41.09 -63.03
C ALA A 311 -33.12 39.56 -63.24
N GLY A 312 -33.65 38.80 -62.28
CA GLY A 312 -34.03 37.40 -62.46
C GLY A 312 -34.84 36.88 -61.27
N ARG A 313 -36.11 36.53 -61.51
CA ARG A 313 -37.20 36.39 -60.56
C ARG A 313 -37.49 34.92 -60.25
N GLY A 314 -37.52 34.55 -58.97
CA GLY A 314 -38.52 33.63 -58.39
C GLY A 314 -38.39 32.11 -58.56
N GLY A 315 -39.09 31.40 -57.66
CA GLY A 315 -39.55 30.01 -57.82
C GLY A 315 -38.63 28.97 -57.19
N ARG A 316 -38.90 28.48 -55.98
CA ARG A 316 -39.80 27.34 -55.67
C ARG A 316 -39.52 26.09 -56.52
N GLY A 317 -39.13 25.03 -55.82
CA GLY A 317 -39.85 23.76 -55.92
C GLY A 317 -39.19 22.67 -56.78
N ALA A 318 -38.74 21.64 -56.06
CA ALA A 318 -38.57 20.25 -56.46
C ALA A 318 -37.56 19.98 -57.58
N TRP A 319 -36.80 18.88 -57.46
CA TRP A 319 -36.94 17.71 -58.32
C TRP A 319 -36.03 16.62 -57.75
N LEU A 320 -36.69 15.53 -57.36
CA LEU A 320 -36.08 14.22 -57.16
C LEU A 320 -35.42 13.77 -58.46
N GLY A 321 -34.25 13.13 -58.37
CA GLY A 321 -33.62 12.49 -59.52
C GLY A 321 -32.17 12.10 -59.29
N ASN A 322 -31.95 10.99 -58.58
CA ASN A 322 -30.79 10.13 -58.82
C ASN A 322 -31.21 9.15 -59.96
N PRO A 323 -30.34 8.60 -60.82
CA PRO A 323 -29.04 8.05 -60.42
C PRO A 323 -27.85 8.16 -61.42
N ALA A 324 -26.67 7.84 -60.87
CA ALA A 324 -25.53 7.15 -61.50
C ALA A 324 -24.68 7.88 -62.56
N ALA A 325 -23.48 8.31 -62.13
CA ALA A 325 -22.19 7.90 -62.72
C ALA A 325 -21.06 8.34 -61.79
N GLY A 326 -20.11 7.42 -61.55
CA GLY A 326 -19.18 7.49 -60.43
C GLY A 326 -17.94 8.35 -60.59
N ARG A 327 -17.22 8.48 -59.47
CA ARG A 327 -15.75 8.55 -59.31
C ARG A 327 -15.45 8.85 -57.83
N GLY A 328 -14.43 8.21 -57.26
CA GLY A 328 -13.77 8.71 -56.05
C GLY A 328 -13.56 7.70 -54.93
N ALA A 329 -12.29 7.39 -54.69
CA ALA A 329 -11.72 6.48 -53.70
C ALA A 329 -12.00 6.85 -52.22
N PRO A 330 -11.84 5.90 -51.26
CA PRO A 330 -12.14 6.12 -49.85
C PRO A 330 -11.04 6.87 -49.09
N VAL A 331 -11.46 7.89 -48.33
CA VAL A 331 -10.65 8.60 -47.33
C VAL A 331 -10.80 7.95 -45.96
N GLN A 332 -9.66 7.88 -45.27
CA GLN A 332 -9.36 7.18 -44.03
C GLN A 332 -10.07 7.73 -42.78
N GLN A 333 -10.37 6.83 -41.84
CA GLN A 333 -10.56 7.15 -40.42
C GLN A 333 -9.20 7.27 -39.73
N PRO A 334 -8.95 8.26 -38.86
CA PRO A 334 -7.83 8.21 -37.95
C PRO A 334 -8.20 7.47 -36.67
N ARG A 335 -7.60 6.28 -36.49
CA ARG A 335 -7.37 5.66 -35.17
C ARG A 335 -6.17 6.34 -34.53
N ILE A 336 -6.36 6.92 -33.35
CA ILE A 336 -5.28 7.45 -32.52
C ILE A 336 -4.63 6.28 -31.76
N TYR A 337 -3.39 5.98 -32.13
CA TYR A 337 -2.48 5.06 -31.44
C TYR A 337 -1.80 5.78 -30.26
N HIS A 338 -1.77 5.13 -29.09
CA HIS A 338 -0.84 5.48 -28.00
C HIS A 338 0.44 4.66 -28.16
N ASN A 339 1.57 5.35 -28.13
CA ASN A 339 2.89 4.82 -28.46
C ASN A 339 3.71 4.61 -27.19
N ASN A 340 4.05 3.36 -26.89
CA ASN A 340 5.03 2.98 -25.87
C ASN A 340 6.41 2.95 -26.55
N HIS A 341 7.36 3.76 -26.06
CA HIS A 341 8.74 3.75 -26.51
C HIS A 341 9.64 3.08 -25.46
N TYR A 342 10.20 1.92 -25.81
CA TYR A 342 11.45 1.40 -25.26
C TYR A 342 12.53 1.53 -26.36
N PRO A 343 13.75 1.98 -26.05
CA PRO A 343 14.87 1.81 -26.97
C PRO A 343 15.69 0.56 -26.62
N ALA A 344 15.91 -0.29 -27.62
CA ALA A 344 16.91 -1.34 -27.62
C ALA A 344 17.83 -1.15 -28.83
N THR A 345 19.14 -1.05 -28.59
CA THR A 345 20.26 -1.21 -29.53
C THR A 345 21.48 -1.61 -28.69
N ALA A 346 22.40 -2.50 -29.06
CA ALA A 346 22.58 -3.38 -30.20
C ALA A 346 23.64 -4.44 -29.82
N ALA A 347 23.75 -5.47 -30.65
CA ALA A 347 24.43 -6.74 -30.47
C ALA A 347 25.97 -6.75 -30.62
N ALA A 348 26.60 -7.78 -30.04
CA ALA A 348 27.75 -8.58 -30.54
C ALA A 348 28.15 -9.59 -29.42
N ALA A 349 28.60 -10.83 -29.60
CA ALA A 349 28.84 -11.74 -30.72
C ALA A 349 29.16 -13.14 -30.12
N ALA A 350 29.20 -14.17 -30.98
CA ALA A 350 29.72 -15.54 -30.78
C ALA A 350 28.85 -16.51 -29.93
N GLY A 351 28.63 -17.78 -30.29
CA GLY A 351 29.10 -18.65 -31.38
C GLY A 351 28.91 -20.13 -30.96
N ALA A 352 28.75 -21.03 -31.96
CA ALA A 352 28.76 -22.51 -31.89
C ALA A 352 27.52 -23.22 -31.28
N ALA A 353 26.70 -23.92 -32.09
CA ALA A 353 26.83 -25.32 -32.53
C ALA A 353 26.61 -26.34 -31.39
N GLY A 354 25.78 -27.38 -31.44
CA GLY A 354 24.90 -27.98 -32.45
C GLY A 354 24.59 -29.43 -32.00
N ARG A 355 23.42 -29.98 -32.40
CA ARG A 355 23.00 -31.41 -32.38
C ARG A 355 22.79 -32.02 -30.97
N GLY A 356 21.79 -32.86 -30.69
CA GLY A 356 20.73 -33.53 -31.44
C GLY A 356 20.29 -34.79 -30.68
N GLY A 357 19.01 -35.17 -30.76
CA GLY A 357 18.43 -36.49 -30.36
C GLY A 357 18.47 -36.82 -28.85
N GLY A 358 17.53 -37.55 -28.25
CA GLY A 358 16.40 -38.34 -28.71
C GLY A 358 16.22 -39.52 -27.74
N GLY A 359 14.97 -39.75 -27.30
CA GLY A 359 14.48 -41.08 -26.91
C GLY A 359 14.60 -41.51 -25.44
N GLY A 360 13.55 -42.19 -24.98
CA GLY A 360 13.63 -43.16 -23.87
C GLY A 360 12.57 -42.98 -22.78
N GLY A 361 11.39 -43.56 -22.98
CA GLY A 361 10.31 -43.60 -21.99
C GLY A 361 10.45 -44.72 -20.93
N PRO A 362 9.33 -45.29 -20.42
CA PRO A 362 9.05 -45.30 -18.98
C PRO A 362 8.75 -46.69 -18.38
N HIS A 363 8.93 -46.87 -17.07
CA HIS A 363 8.40 -47.99 -16.24
C HIS A 363 8.35 -47.49 -14.78
N SER A 364 7.49 -47.89 -13.83
CA SER A 364 6.51 -48.97 -13.64
C SER A 364 5.75 -48.59 -12.34
N MET A 365 4.42 -48.49 -12.30
CA MET A 365 3.46 -49.52 -11.82
C MET A 365 3.74 -50.13 -10.43
N GLY A 366 2.73 -50.07 -9.55
CA GLY A 366 2.69 -50.84 -8.30
C GLY A 366 1.61 -50.36 -7.31
N ALA A 367 0.39 -50.85 -7.47
CA ALA A 367 -0.75 -50.66 -6.56
C ALA A 367 -0.60 -51.47 -5.25
N HIS A 368 -1.32 -51.08 -4.18
CA HIS A 368 -2.20 -51.93 -3.36
C HIS A 368 -2.66 -51.22 -2.06
N ALA A 369 -3.98 -51.17 -1.86
CA ALA A 369 -4.68 -51.05 -0.57
C ALA A 369 -5.29 -52.44 -0.23
N PRO A 370 -6.06 -52.70 0.85
CA PRO A 370 -6.53 -51.85 1.95
C PRO A 370 -6.54 -52.54 3.36
N SER A 371 -7.22 -51.88 4.32
CA SER A 371 -7.94 -52.45 5.50
C SER A 371 -7.20 -52.75 6.81
N ALA A 372 -7.57 -52.03 7.87
CA ALA A 372 -8.28 -52.58 9.05
C ALA A 372 -8.51 -51.48 10.11
N GLY A 373 -9.72 -51.46 10.69
CA GLY A 373 -10.17 -50.46 11.66
C GLY A 373 -9.87 -50.79 13.14
N ARG A 374 -10.75 -50.23 13.99
CA ARG A 374 -10.73 -50.10 15.48
C ARG A 374 -10.11 -48.76 15.90
N GLY A 375 -10.70 -47.93 16.74
CA GLY A 375 -11.91 -47.99 17.56
C GLY A 375 -11.81 -46.81 18.53
N ARG A 376 -12.90 -46.07 18.75
CA ARG A 376 -13.00 -45.04 19.80
C ARG A 376 -12.95 -45.71 21.18
N PRO A 377 -12.57 -44.98 22.22
CA PRO A 377 -13.62 -44.58 23.15
C PRO A 377 -13.54 -43.11 23.60
N ALA A 378 -14.70 -42.60 23.99
CA ALA A 378 -14.94 -41.32 24.62
C ALA A 378 -14.89 -41.46 26.15
N ALA A 379 -14.39 -40.43 26.83
CA ALA A 379 -14.65 -40.04 28.24
C ALA A 379 -13.51 -39.08 28.65
N GLN A 380 -13.66 -38.03 29.45
CA GLN A 380 -14.73 -37.38 30.18
C GLN A 380 -14.13 -36.01 30.57
N GLY A 381 -14.83 -34.91 30.33
CA GLY A 381 -14.46 -33.60 30.89
C GLY A 381 -15.00 -33.46 32.31
N PRO A 382 -14.31 -32.78 33.24
CA PRO A 382 -14.85 -32.56 34.57
C PRO A 382 -15.90 -31.43 34.56
N VAL A 383 -17.04 -31.77 35.14
CA VAL A 383 -18.18 -30.92 35.48
C VAL A 383 -17.81 -30.08 36.70
N TRP A 384 -17.92 -28.75 36.60
CA TRP A 384 -17.94 -27.87 37.78
C TRP A 384 -19.39 -27.74 38.26
N ARG A 385 -19.65 -28.30 39.45
CA ARG A 385 -20.94 -28.23 40.14
C ARG A 385 -20.96 -27.06 41.13
N SER A 386 -22.13 -26.46 41.20
CA SER A 386 -22.57 -25.31 41.98
C SER A 386 -22.20 -25.31 43.46
N GLY A 387 -21.91 -24.12 43.99
CA GLY A 387 -21.95 -23.80 45.42
C GLY A 387 -22.72 -22.50 45.64
N ALA A 388 -24.01 -22.62 45.92
CA ALA A 388 -24.81 -21.55 46.50
C ALA A 388 -24.64 -21.59 48.02
N LEU A 389 -24.27 -20.47 48.63
CA LEU A 389 -24.47 -20.21 50.06
C LEU A 389 -25.31 -18.96 50.22
N ARG A 390 -26.49 -19.19 50.78
CA ARG A 390 -27.46 -18.22 51.30
C ARG A 390 -27.10 -17.94 52.76
N ASN A 391 -27.74 -16.90 53.33
CA ASN A 391 -28.00 -16.62 54.75
C ASN A 391 -26.88 -15.80 55.47
N GLU A 392 -27.12 -14.72 56.25
CA GLU A 392 -28.31 -14.12 56.86
C GLU A 392 -28.13 -12.62 57.23
N ARG A 393 -29.26 -11.90 57.27
CA ARG A 393 -29.74 -10.92 58.30
C ARG A 393 -28.85 -9.78 58.83
N GLY A 394 -29.41 -8.55 58.79
CA GLY A 394 -29.56 -7.74 60.02
C GLY A 394 -29.42 -6.21 59.95
N ALA A 395 -30.49 -5.51 60.37
CA ALA A 395 -30.58 -4.13 60.93
C ALA A 395 -30.52 -2.92 59.95
N GLN A 396 -31.63 -2.16 59.74
CA GLN A 396 -32.15 -1.01 60.54
C GLN A 396 -31.14 0.16 60.62
N ARG A 397 -31.39 1.43 60.29
CA ARG A 397 -32.53 2.41 60.28
C ARG A 397 -31.97 3.72 59.65
N PRO A 398 -32.66 4.88 59.58
CA PRO A 398 -34.09 5.17 59.77
C PRO A 398 -34.83 5.50 58.47
#